data_AF-A0A355C6X7-F1
#
_entry.id   AF-A0A355C6X7-F1
#
_cell.length_a   1.000
_cell.length_b   1.000
_cell.length_c   1.000
_cell.angle_alpha   90.00
_cell.angle_beta   90.00
_cell.angle_gamma   90.00
#
_symmetry.space_group_name_H-M   'P 1'
#
loop_
_entity.id
_entity.type
_entity.pdbx_description
1 polymer ?
#
loop_
_entity_poly.entity_id
_entity_poly.type
_entity_poly.pdbx_seq_one_letter_code
_entity_poly.pdbx_strand_id
1 'polypeptide(L)'
;TNESSKENIFVIPMDPVLYKARNMNLVRSRHYAHAKAYSQDGWNGASATKEALAIFRKDAIDPRMEKTYFLGKAYGPDGNPVMDGDKELEYKPDAIALDVSGSTNEKTAGARLAKYEFDPTAQAGGQLVHNDWVLFRYADVLLMKS
;
A
#
# COMPACT_ATOMS: atom_id res chain seq x y z
N THR A 1 -1.14 5.49 -17.50
CA THR A 1 -1.51 6.88 -17.17
C THR A 1 -2.98 6.91 -16.78
N ASN A 2 -3.34 7.76 -15.81
CA ASN A 2 -4.73 7.88 -15.33
C ASN A 2 -5.57 8.90 -16.12
N GLU A 3 -5.09 9.33 -17.29
CA GLU A 3 -5.66 10.42 -18.09
C GLU A 3 -7.11 10.19 -18.54
N SER A 4 -7.54 8.93 -18.66
CA SER A 4 -8.92 8.56 -19.00
C SER A 4 -9.82 8.29 -17.79
N SER A 5 -9.32 8.53 -16.57
CA SER A 5 -10.09 8.28 -15.35
C SER A 5 -11.31 9.19 -15.27
N LYS A 6 -12.50 8.58 -15.14
CA LYS A 6 -13.75 9.30 -14.84
C LYS A 6 -13.88 9.65 -13.35
N GLU A 7 -12.97 9.17 -12.53
CA GLU A 7 -13.03 9.32 -11.08
C GLU A 7 -12.08 10.42 -10.59
N ASN A 8 -10.90 10.58 -11.20
CA ASN A 8 -9.92 11.58 -10.77
C ASN A 8 -10.37 12.99 -11.20
N ILE A 9 -10.38 13.93 -10.26
CA ILE A 9 -10.70 15.36 -10.51
C ILE A 9 -9.44 16.21 -10.41
N PHE A 10 -8.64 15.99 -9.36
CA PHE A 10 -7.38 16.69 -9.17
C PHE A 10 -6.30 15.73 -8.69
N VAL A 11 -5.19 15.68 -9.43
CA VAL A 11 -4.06 14.79 -9.16
C VAL A 11 -2.76 15.59 -9.23
N ILE A 12 -1.75 15.13 -8.49
CA ILE A 12 -0.36 15.52 -8.75
C ILE A 12 0.17 14.54 -9.79
N PRO A 13 0.50 15.00 -11.02
CA PRO A 13 1.07 14.13 -12.03
C PRO A 13 2.45 13.67 -11.59
N MET A 14 2.73 12.37 -11.77
CA MET A 14 3.99 11.77 -11.38
C MET A 14 4.66 11.12 -12.59
N ASP A 15 5.96 11.33 -12.72
CA ASP A 15 6.78 10.79 -13.80
C ASP A 15 8.23 10.74 -13.29
N PRO A 16 8.88 9.58 -13.25
CA PRO A 16 10.21 9.42 -12.69
C PRO A 16 11.33 10.04 -13.55
N VAL A 17 11.04 10.41 -14.81
CA VAL A 17 11.98 11.06 -15.73
C VAL A 17 11.77 12.58 -15.72
N LEU A 18 10.52 13.04 -15.79
CA LEU A 18 10.17 14.45 -15.93
C LEU A 18 10.12 15.20 -14.60
N TYR A 19 9.77 14.50 -13.50
CA TYR A 19 9.58 15.12 -12.19
C TYR A 19 10.48 14.49 -11.13
N LYS A 20 10.93 15.31 -10.17
CA LYS A 20 11.74 14.86 -9.03
C LYS A 20 10.91 14.63 -7.76
N ALA A 21 9.60 14.82 -7.84
CA ALA A 21 8.69 14.64 -6.72
C ALA A 21 8.64 13.16 -6.32
N ARG A 22 8.78 12.87 -5.03
CA ARG A 22 8.80 11.50 -4.49
C ARG A 22 7.48 11.16 -3.83
N ASN A 23 6.92 10.01 -4.15
CA ASN A 23 5.80 9.41 -3.42
C ASN A 23 6.31 8.34 -2.47
N MET A 24 6.57 8.74 -1.23
CA MET A 24 7.20 7.86 -0.25
C MET A 24 6.21 6.98 0.52
N ASN A 25 4.89 7.20 0.37
CA ASN A 25 3.90 6.46 1.15
C ASN A 25 3.90 4.96 0.82
N LEU A 26 4.25 4.61 -0.43
CA LEU A 26 4.34 3.22 -0.89
C LEU A 26 5.50 2.49 -0.23
N VAL A 27 6.70 3.08 -0.30
CA VAL A 27 7.91 2.50 0.31
C VAL A 27 7.83 2.50 1.83
N ARG A 28 7.18 3.49 2.44
CA ARG A 28 7.02 3.59 3.90
C ARG A 28 6.16 2.50 4.51
N SER A 29 5.22 1.92 3.77
CA SER A 29 4.28 0.93 4.32
C SER A 29 4.74 -0.51 4.12
N ARG A 30 5.33 -0.83 2.97
CA ARG A 30 5.61 -2.21 2.56
C ARG A 30 6.74 -2.85 3.38
N HIS A 31 6.64 -4.15 3.62
CA HIS A 31 7.71 -4.95 4.21
C HIS A 31 8.95 -4.97 3.31
N TYR A 32 10.14 -5.11 3.91
CA TYR A 32 11.42 -5.17 3.21
C TYR A 32 11.42 -6.23 2.09
N ALA A 33 11.06 -7.47 2.43
CA ALA A 33 11.01 -8.58 1.48
C ALA A 33 9.94 -8.37 0.40
N HIS A 34 8.78 -7.80 0.76
CA HIS A 34 7.71 -7.52 -0.22
C HIS A 34 8.17 -6.53 -1.27
N ALA A 35 8.76 -5.40 -0.86
CA ALA A 35 9.25 -4.42 -1.82
C ALA A 35 10.45 -4.94 -2.62
N LYS A 36 11.36 -5.69 -1.99
CA LYS A 36 12.51 -6.30 -2.66
C LYS A 36 12.10 -7.26 -3.78
N ALA A 37 11.00 -8.01 -3.61
CA ALA A 37 10.46 -8.86 -4.66
C ALA A 37 10.09 -8.09 -5.95
N TYR A 38 9.83 -6.79 -5.84
CA TYR A 38 9.56 -5.87 -6.94
C TYR A 38 10.75 -4.95 -7.27
N SER A 39 11.96 -5.25 -6.78
CA SER A 39 13.16 -4.41 -6.96
C SER A 39 13.00 -2.99 -6.42
N GLN A 40 12.24 -2.82 -5.33
CA GLN A 40 11.97 -1.55 -4.67
C GLN A 40 12.39 -1.58 -3.19
N ASP A 41 12.46 -0.41 -2.57
CA ASP A 41 12.66 -0.26 -1.14
C ASP A 41 11.34 -0.42 -0.37
N GLY A 42 11.42 -1.09 0.78
CA GLY A 42 10.34 -1.20 1.74
C GLY A 42 10.87 -0.86 3.11
N TRP A 43 10.20 0.02 3.85
CA TRP A 43 10.68 0.50 5.15
C TRP A 43 9.92 -0.11 6.31
N ASN A 44 8.90 -0.91 6.01
CA ASN A 44 8.10 -1.64 6.98
C ASN A 44 7.48 -0.76 8.09
N GLY A 45 7.17 0.49 7.75
CA GLY A 45 6.69 1.49 8.69
C GLY A 45 5.16 1.43 8.86
N ALA A 46 4.45 2.35 8.21
CA ALA A 46 3.03 2.58 8.47
C ALA A 46 2.15 1.36 8.09
N SER A 47 1.10 1.13 8.87
CA SER A 47 0.03 0.16 8.62
C SER A 47 -1.33 0.72 9.03
N ALA A 48 -2.40 0.04 8.65
CA ALA A 48 -3.75 0.37 9.10
C ALA A 48 -3.87 0.21 10.63
N THR A 49 -4.61 1.11 11.27
CA THR A 49 -4.98 0.94 12.68
C THR A 49 -6.11 -0.07 12.82
N LYS A 50 -6.35 -0.57 14.04
CA LYS A 50 -7.47 -1.48 14.33
C LYS A 50 -8.81 -0.84 14.02
N GLU A 51 -8.95 0.44 14.33
CA GLU A 51 -10.17 1.22 14.12
C GLU A 51 -10.46 1.34 12.62
N ALA A 52 -9.45 1.63 11.80
CA ALA A 52 -9.62 1.68 10.35
C ALA A 52 -10.09 0.32 9.80
N LEU A 53 -9.46 -0.78 10.22
CA LEU A 53 -9.85 -2.13 9.81
C LEU A 53 -11.24 -2.52 10.31
N ALA A 54 -11.63 -2.08 11.50
CA ALA A 54 -12.96 -2.32 12.06
C ALA A 54 -14.06 -1.64 11.22
N ILE A 55 -13.80 -0.44 10.69
CA ILE A 55 -14.75 0.23 9.79
C ILE A 55 -14.95 -0.59 8.49
N PHE A 56 -13.88 -1.12 7.90
CA PHE A 56 -14.00 -1.98 6.71
C PHE A 56 -14.71 -3.31 6.99
N ARG A 57 -14.78 -3.75 8.23
CA ARG A 57 -15.42 -5.02 8.63
C ARG A 57 -16.81 -4.83 9.23
N LYS A 58 -17.29 -3.58 9.31
CA LYS A 58 -18.56 -3.25 9.96
C LYS A 58 -19.71 -3.83 9.15
N ASP A 59 -20.58 -4.59 9.81
CA ASP A 59 -21.77 -5.28 9.26
C ASP A 59 -21.43 -6.40 8.24
N ALA A 60 -20.59 -6.11 7.25
CA ALA A 60 -20.01 -7.06 6.30
C ALA A 60 -18.58 -6.61 5.91
N ILE A 61 -17.79 -7.52 5.35
CA ILE A 61 -16.46 -7.15 4.83
C ILE A 61 -16.64 -6.29 3.58
N ASP A 62 -16.23 -5.04 3.68
CA ASP A 62 -16.25 -4.09 2.59
C ASP A 62 -15.22 -4.48 1.52
N PRO A 63 -15.62 -4.62 0.25
CA PRO A 63 -14.72 -5.06 -0.84
C PRO A 63 -13.57 -4.08 -1.11
N ARG A 64 -13.65 -2.85 -0.60
CA ARG A 64 -12.56 -1.86 -0.67
C ARG A 64 -11.40 -2.23 0.26
N MET A 65 -11.60 -3.09 1.25
CA MET A 65 -10.58 -3.48 2.22
C MET A 65 -9.37 -4.11 1.52
N GLU A 66 -9.59 -5.11 0.66
CA GLU A 66 -8.54 -5.80 -0.12
C GLU A 66 -7.91 -4.92 -1.20
N LYS A 67 -8.64 -3.91 -1.69
CA LYS A 67 -8.11 -2.91 -2.63
C LYS A 67 -7.26 -1.85 -1.93
N THR A 68 -7.51 -1.64 -0.64
CA THR A 68 -6.81 -0.61 0.15
C THR A 68 -5.58 -1.19 0.82
N TYR A 69 -5.61 -2.45 1.25
CA TYR A 69 -4.54 -3.06 2.01
C TYR A 69 -4.15 -4.47 1.57
N PHE A 70 -2.88 -4.79 1.73
CA PHE A 70 -2.37 -6.14 1.83
C PHE A 70 -2.69 -6.69 3.22
N LEU A 71 -3.41 -7.82 3.26
CA LEU A 71 -4.04 -8.36 4.47
C LEU A 71 -3.50 -9.74 4.89
N GLY A 72 -2.62 -10.35 4.09
CA GLY A 72 -2.15 -11.72 4.31
C GLY A 72 -0.89 -12.01 3.53
N LYS A 73 -0.83 -13.17 2.88
CA LYS A 73 0.32 -13.61 2.10
C LYS A 73 0.66 -12.61 1.01
N ALA A 74 1.94 -12.27 0.90
CA ALA A 74 2.47 -11.42 -0.15
C ALA A 74 2.94 -12.27 -1.32
N TYR A 75 2.76 -11.76 -2.53
CA TYR A 75 3.14 -12.42 -3.77
C TYR A 75 4.05 -11.50 -4.59
N GLY A 76 5.02 -12.08 -5.27
CA GLY A 76 5.94 -11.37 -6.15
C GLY A 76 5.31 -11.06 -7.51
N PRO A 77 6.04 -10.34 -8.38
CA PRO A 77 5.59 -10.06 -9.76
C PRO A 77 5.45 -11.32 -10.62
N ASP A 78 6.08 -12.43 -10.23
CA ASP A 78 6.00 -13.75 -10.86
C ASP A 78 4.81 -14.59 -10.36
N GLY A 79 4.03 -14.07 -9.41
CA GLY A 79 2.90 -14.76 -8.79
C GLY A 79 3.31 -15.77 -7.69
N ASN A 80 4.59 -15.91 -7.38
CA ASN A 80 5.06 -16.80 -6.32
C ASN A 80 4.97 -16.12 -4.95
N PRO A 81 4.81 -16.87 -3.86
CA PRO A 81 4.87 -16.32 -2.51
C PRO A 81 6.21 -15.60 -2.26
N VAL A 82 6.15 -14.42 -1.67
CA VAL A 82 7.35 -13.71 -1.21
C VAL A 82 7.88 -14.38 0.05
N MET A 83 9.19 -14.64 0.10
CA MET A 83 9.84 -15.23 1.26
C MET A 83 10.51 -14.15 2.13
N ASP A 84 10.33 -14.26 3.45
CA ASP A 84 11.10 -13.53 4.47
C ASP A 84 11.94 -14.53 5.28
N GLY A 85 13.20 -14.71 4.88
CA GLY A 85 14.01 -15.85 5.31
C GLY A 85 13.42 -17.16 4.79
N ASP A 86 13.18 -18.11 5.69
CA ASP A 86 12.66 -19.45 5.35
C ASP A 86 11.13 -19.55 5.42
N LYS A 87 10.43 -18.43 5.63
CA LYS A 87 8.97 -18.39 5.77
C LYS A 87 8.33 -17.53 4.69
N GLU A 88 7.16 -17.93 4.23
CA GLU A 88 6.32 -17.07 3.40
C GLU A 88 5.95 -15.81 4.19
N LEU A 89 6.13 -14.65 3.57
CA LEU A 89 5.75 -13.37 4.14
C LEU A 89 4.22 -13.29 4.19
N GLU A 90 3.70 -13.09 5.40
CA GLU A 90 2.28 -12.94 5.64
C GLU A 90 2.04 -11.76 6.59
N TYR A 91 1.30 -10.75 6.12
CA TYR A 91 0.86 -9.66 6.97
C TYR A 91 -0.17 -10.14 7.99
N LYS A 92 -0.11 -9.57 9.20
CA LYS A 92 -0.98 -9.92 10.32
C LYS A 92 -1.76 -8.69 10.76
N PRO A 93 -2.87 -8.34 10.08
CA PRO A 93 -3.62 -7.11 10.32
C PRO A 93 -4.00 -6.88 11.79
N ASP A 94 -4.42 -7.93 12.49
CA ASP A 94 -4.93 -7.86 13.86
C ASP A 94 -3.83 -7.86 14.94
N ALA A 95 -2.58 -8.15 14.57
CA ALA A 95 -1.44 -8.14 15.48
C ALA A 95 -0.90 -6.73 15.76
N ILE A 96 -1.43 -5.69 15.11
CA ILE A 96 -0.97 -4.31 15.32
C ILE A 96 -1.23 -3.86 16.76
N ALA A 97 -0.28 -3.12 17.34
CA ALA A 97 -0.36 -2.55 18.67
C ALA A 97 0.45 -1.24 18.70
N LEU A 98 0.33 -0.48 19.79
CA LEU A 98 1.11 0.75 19.98
C LEU A 98 2.62 0.48 19.99
N ASP A 99 3.01 -0.66 20.55
CA ASP A 99 4.37 -1.18 20.50
C ASP A 99 4.32 -2.66 20.13
N VAL A 100 5.11 -3.02 19.14
CA VAL A 100 5.27 -4.39 18.64
C VAL A 100 6.72 -4.89 18.75
N SER A 101 7.59 -4.08 19.37
CA SER A 101 9.02 -4.38 19.53
C SER A 101 9.24 -5.66 20.31
N GLY A 102 10.09 -6.55 19.79
CA GLY A 102 10.37 -7.87 20.37
C GLY A 102 9.24 -8.89 20.20
N SER A 103 8.10 -8.53 19.60
CA SER A 103 7.02 -9.48 19.34
C SER A 103 7.32 -10.38 18.14
N THR A 104 6.66 -11.53 18.07
CA THR A 104 6.77 -12.44 16.92
C THR A 104 6.32 -11.82 15.60
N ASN A 105 5.48 -10.78 15.65
CA ASN A 105 4.94 -10.07 14.49
C ASN A 105 5.53 -8.66 14.35
N GLU A 106 6.67 -8.34 15.00
CA GLU A 106 7.28 -7.00 14.97
C GLU A 106 7.32 -6.40 13.56
N LYS A 107 7.65 -7.23 12.57
CA LYS A 107 7.77 -6.81 11.17
C LYS A 107 6.48 -6.99 10.35
N THR A 108 5.56 -7.85 10.76
CA THR A 108 4.39 -8.24 9.96
C THR A 108 3.07 -7.72 10.51
N ALA A 109 3.06 -7.12 11.70
CA ALA A 109 1.88 -6.58 12.34
C ALA A 109 1.26 -5.43 11.52
N GLY A 110 -0.06 -5.51 11.35
CA GLY A 110 -0.86 -4.52 10.64
C GLY A 110 -0.95 -4.76 9.14
N ALA A 111 -2.03 -4.24 8.55
CA ALA A 111 -2.27 -4.29 7.11
C ALA A 111 -1.49 -3.19 6.39
N ARG A 112 -0.86 -3.50 5.24
CA ARG A 112 0.00 -2.53 4.51
C ARG A 112 -0.72 -1.91 3.33
N LEU A 113 -0.41 -0.68 2.97
CA LEU A 113 -1.07 0.03 1.89
C LEU A 113 -0.90 -0.69 0.53
N ALA A 114 -2.03 -1.00 -0.11
CA ALA A 114 -2.12 -1.61 -1.44
C ALA A 114 -2.81 -0.71 -2.49
N LYS A 115 -3.30 0.48 -2.08
CA LYS A 115 -4.07 1.40 -2.94
C LYS A 115 -3.41 1.70 -4.30
N TYR A 116 -2.09 1.84 -4.34
CA TYR A 116 -1.35 2.09 -5.57
C TYR A 116 -0.56 0.85 -5.98
N GLU A 117 -0.65 0.53 -7.25
CA GLU A 117 0.03 -0.62 -7.86
C GLU A 117 1.55 -0.49 -7.78
N PHE A 118 2.23 -1.63 -7.83
CA PHE A 118 3.68 -1.62 -8.01
C PHE A 118 4.02 -1.13 -9.41
N ASP A 119 4.80 -0.05 -9.48
CA ASP A 119 5.35 0.45 -10.73
C ASP A 119 6.69 -0.25 -11.01
N PRO A 120 6.77 -1.16 -12.00
CA PRO A 120 7.98 -1.93 -12.29
C PRO A 120 9.12 -1.08 -12.86
N THR A 121 8.83 0.15 -13.33
CA THR A 121 9.83 1.07 -13.89
C THR A 121 10.13 2.23 -12.95
N ALA A 122 9.68 2.14 -11.69
CA ALA A 122 9.95 3.13 -10.66
C ALA A 122 11.46 3.29 -10.42
N GLN A 123 11.88 4.54 -10.19
CA GLN A 123 13.27 4.88 -9.89
C GLN A 123 13.45 5.21 -8.40
N ALA A 124 14.71 5.36 -7.98
CA ALA A 124 15.08 5.68 -6.60
C ALA A 124 14.43 4.74 -5.57
N GLY A 125 14.47 3.43 -5.85
CA GLY A 125 13.95 2.39 -4.96
C GLY A 125 12.43 2.44 -4.80
N GLY A 126 11.67 2.84 -5.82
CA GLY A 126 10.21 2.92 -5.74
C GLY A 126 9.66 4.27 -5.24
N GLN A 127 10.52 5.27 -5.06
CA GLN A 127 10.11 6.61 -4.58
C GLN A 127 9.69 7.53 -5.72
N LEU A 128 10.23 7.33 -6.92
CA LEU A 128 9.83 8.04 -8.14
C LEU A 128 9.02 7.05 -8.99
N VAL A 129 7.72 7.33 -9.18
CA VAL A 129 6.75 6.41 -9.78
C VAL A 129 5.92 7.11 -10.85
N HIS A 130 5.28 6.34 -11.72
CA HIS A 130 4.28 6.80 -12.70
C HIS A 130 2.86 6.86 -12.11
N ASN A 131 2.67 6.41 -10.88
CA ASN A 131 1.38 6.50 -10.19
C ASN A 131 1.12 7.96 -9.78
N ASP A 132 0.18 8.62 -10.47
CA ASP A 132 -0.31 9.94 -10.08
C ASP A 132 -0.89 9.93 -8.67
N TRP A 133 -0.65 11.00 -7.89
CA TRP A 133 -1.26 11.12 -6.56
C TRP A 133 -2.64 11.73 -6.67
N VAL A 134 -3.66 10.93 -6.39
CA VAL A 134 -5.06 11.39 -6.35
C VAL A 134 -5.32 12.23 -5.10
N LEU A 135 -5.57 13.54 -5.28
CA LEU A 135 -5.91 14.48 -4.21
C LEU A 135 -7.42 14.62 -4.04
N PHE A 136 -8.14 14.83 -5.16
CA PHE A 136 -9.60 14.88 -5.18
C PHE A 136 -10.15 13.99 -6.28
N ARG A 137 -11.24 13.31 -5.95
CA ARG A 137 -11.95 12.42 -6.84
C ARG A 137 -13.46 12.57 -6.73
N TYR A 138 -14.19 12.12 -7.73
CA TYR A 138 -15.64 12.24 -7.81
C TYR A 138 -16.36 11.61 -6.61
N ALA A 139 -15.83 10.51 -6.06
CA ALA A 139 -16.35 9.91 -4.84
C ALA A 139 -16.35 10.87 -3.64
N ASP A 140 -15.38 11.80 -3.54
CA ASP A 140 -15.34 12.80 -2.47
C ASP A 140 -16.51 13.79 -2.61
N VAL A 141 -16.86 14.18 -3.84
CA VAL A 141 -18.03 15.03 -4.13
C VAL A 141 -19.32 14.33 -3.74
N LEU A 142 -19.46 13.04 -4.06
CA LEU A 142 -20.64 12.26 -3.66
C LEU A 142 -20.77 12.16 -2.14
N LEU A 143 -19.67 11.95 -1.42
CA LEU A 143 -19.64 11.90 0.05
C LEU A 143 -19.97 13.25 0.70
N MET A 144 -19.63 14.37 0.07
CA MET A 144 -20.00 15.70 0.59
C MET A 144 -21.49 16.03 0.41
N LYS A 145 -22.21 15.31 -0.45
CA LYS A 145 -23.65 15.51 -0.68
C LYS A 145 -24.53 14.70 0.28
N SER A 146 -24.00 13.64 0.88
CA SER A 146 -24.74 12.66 1.71
C SER A 146 -24.91 13.10 3.15
#